data_AF-A0A505H467-F1
#
_entry.id   AF-A0A505H467-F1
#
_cell.length_a   1.000
_cell.length_b   1.000
_cell.length_c   1.000
_cell.angle_alpha   90.00
_cell.angle_beta   90.00
_cell.angle_gamma   90.00
#
_symmetry.space_group_name_H-M   'P 1'
#
loop_
_entity.id
_entity.type
_entity.pdbx_description
1 polymer ?
#
loop_
_entity_poly.entity_id
_entity_poly.type
_entity_poly.pdbx_seq_one_letter_code
_entity_poly.pdbx_strand_id
1 'polypeptide(L)'
;MKYGGVDLAADPKRTALAIISDDNGLVIDDLEVGIDDDAVVDVIVSTEKVGLDVPLGWPDPFVQLVSDHAHRTLRAPQTTGPDWRRTMAMRATDLAVRERTGKVPLSVSTDRIAYPALRWAGIDARLRADGVDVSRDGSGRICEVYPGAALHCWSLPSSGYKGRDRSAERVSLVEALSRIFDGIDWNGSEALCTDDDNALDAVVSALLARAVARGEATPPPVQLQDRVSREGWIWLPSESRL
;
A
#
# COMPACT_ATOMS: atom_id res chain seq x y z
N MET A 1 -8.97 -13.39 14.14
CA MET A 1 -7.90 -13.38 13.13
C MET A 1 -7.20 -12.04 13.19
N LYS A 2 -5.88 -11.99 12.94
CA LYS A 2 -5.10 -10.75 12.97
C LYS A 2 -4.65 -10.33 11.57
N TYR A 3 -4.73 -9.04 11.28
CA TYR A 3 -4.25 -8.45 10.03
C TYR A 3 -3.32 -7.28 10.34
N GLY A 4 -2.25 -7.15 9.57
CA GLY A 4 -1.31 -6.04 9.70
C GLY A 4 -1.53 -4.97 8.64
N GLY A 5 -1.12 -3.75 8.95
CA GLY A 5 -1.02 -2.66 7.99
C GLY A 5 0.26 -1.88 8.23
N VAL A 6 0.96 -1.53 7.16
CA VAL A 6 2.23 -0.82 7.24
C VAL A 6 2.22 0.34 6.25
N ASP A 7 2.38 1.56 6.75
CA ASP A 7 2.75 2.71 5.94
C ASP A 7 4.28 2.79 5.88
N LEU A 8 4.87 2.32 4.77
CA LEU A 8 6.32 2.14 4.67
C LEU A 8 6.99 3.40 4.12
N ALA A 9 7.77 4.06 4.97
CA ALA A 9 8.59 5.20 4.58
C ALA A 9 10.04 4.80 4.30
N ALA A 10 10.79 5.65 3.57
CA ALA A 10 12.22 5.47 3.40
C ALA A 10 13.01 5.62 4.71
N ASP A 11 12.53 6.50 5.59
CA ASP A 11 13.06 6.68 6.94
C ASP A 11 12.23 5.81 7.91
N PRO A 12 12.83 4.84 8.62
CA PRO A 12 12.16 4.04 9.64
C PRO A 12 11.38 4.88 10.66
N LYS A 13 11.88 6.08 11.01
CA LYS A 13 11.20 7.00 11.95
C LYS A 13 9.81 7.45 11.50
N ARG A 14 9.52 7.31 10.21
CA ARG A 14 8.23 7.66 9.59
C ARG A 14 7.43 6.45 9.14
N THR A 15 7.90 5.24 9.46
CA THR A 15 7.18 4.02 9.16
C THR A 15 6.23 3.73 10.31
N ALA A 16 4.98 3.46 9.97
CA ALA A 16 3.96 3.10 10.93
C ALA A 16 3.45 1.69 10.68
N LEU A 17 3.02 1.04 11.76
CA LEU A 17 2.51 -0.32 11.74
C LEU A 17 1.28 -0.40 12.63
N ALA A 18 0.24 -1.05 12.14
CA ALA A 18 -0.98 -1.34 12.87
C ALA A 18 -1.26 -2.85 12.83
N ILE A 19 -1.75 -3.40 13.93
CA ILE A 19 -2.31 -4.75 14.00
C ILE A 19 -3.76 -4.64 14.41
N ILE A 20 -4.65 -5.25 13.63
CA ILE A 20 -6.08 -5.32 13.94
C ILE A 20 -6.50 -6.78 14.17
N SER A 21 -7.44 -6.98 15.09
CA SER A 21 -8.13 -8.26 15.29
C SER A 21 -9.61 -8.15 14.93
N ASP A 22 -10.17 -9.25 14.40
CA ASP A 22 -11.57 -9.36 13.95
C ASP A 22 -12.16 -10.70 14.37
N ASP A 23 -12.20 -10.96 15.68
CA ASP A 23 -12.81 -12.18 16.23
C ASP A 23 -14.21 -11.93 16.79
N ASN A 24 -14.39 -10.86 17.56
CA ASN A 24 -15.66 -10.51 18.22
C ASN A 24 -16.05 -9.04 18.00
N GLY A 25 -15.57 -8.45 16.91
CA GLY A 25 -15.53 -7.01 16.70
C GLY A 25 -14.14 -6.60 16.22
N LEU A 26 -14.06 -5.44 15.59
CA LEU A 26 -12.83 -4.93 15.01
C LEU A 26 -12.07 -4.11 16.07
N VAL A 27 -10.89 -4.58 16.46
CA VAL A 27 -10.05 -3.96 17.49
C VAL A 27 -8.69 -3.59 16.90
N ILE A 28 -8.16 -2.42 17.26
CA ILE A 28 -6.75 -2.06 17.03
C ILE A 28 -5.93 -2.63 18.19
N ASP A 29 -5.30 -3.80 17.97
CA ASP A 29 -4.51 -4.48 19.00
C ASP A 29 -3.22 -3.72 19.30
N ASP A 30 -2.61 -3.14 18.27
CA ASP A 30 -1.32 -2.45 18.35
C ASP A 30 -1.21 -1.38 17.25
N LEU A 31 -0.51 -0.29 17.57
CA LEU A 31 -0.23 0.82 16.65
C LEU A 31 1.05 1.54 17.06
N GLU A 32 2.06 1.51 16.20
CA GLU A 32 3.35 2.13 16.44
C GLU A 32 3.83 2.95 15.25
N VAL A 33 4.60 4.01 15.54
CA VAL A 33 5.31 4.82 14.54
C VAL A 33 6.79 4.83 14.90
N GLY A 34 7.65 4.76 13.89
CA GLY A 34 9.09 4.75 14.07
C GLY A 34 9.69 3.36 14.15
N ILE A 35 9.10 2.41 13.44
CA ILE A 35 9.51 1.01 13.44
C ILE A 35 10.59 0.69 12.39
N ASP A 36 11.42 -0.30 12.69
CA ASP A 36 12.49 -0.77 11.79
C ASP A 36 12.04 -1.92 10.88
N ASP A 37 12.97 -2.47 10.10
CA ASP A 37 12.70 -3.55 9.15
C ASP A 37 12.35 -4.87 9.85
N ASP A 38 12.84 -5.09 11.07
CA ASP A 38 12.60 -6.33 11.81
C ASP A 38 11.15 -6.37 12.29
N ALA A 39 10.62 -5.26 12.79
CA ALA A 39 9.20 -5.12 13.10
C ALA A 39 8.29 -5.33 11.87
N VAL A 40 8.69 -4.84 10.69
CA VAL A 40 7.95 -5.08 9.43
C VAL A 40 7.95 -6.57 9.07
N VAL A 41 9.09 -7.25 9.22
CA VAL A 41 9.19 -8.70 8.98
C VAL A 41 8.31 -9.48 9.96
N ASP A 42 8.38 -9.14 11.25
CA ASP A 42 7.67 -9.84 12.31
C ASP A 42 6.14 -9.76 12.13
N VAL A 43 5.59 -8.60 11.72
CA VAL A 43 4.15 -8.49 11.47
C VAL A 43 3.70 -9.27 10.24
N ILE A 44 4.52 -9.35 9.19
CA ILE A 44 4.23 -10.15 7.98
C ILE A 44 4.20 -11.65 8.32
N VAL A 45 5.07 -12.10 9.22
CA VAL A 45 5.13 -13.51 9.63
C VAL A 45 3.99 -13.87 10.59
N SER A 46 3.66 -12.97 11.53
CA SER A 46 2.75 -13.25 12.66
C SER A 46 1.27 -12.97 12.39
N THR A 47 0.93 -12.29 11.30
CA THR A 47 -0.47 -12.00 10.93
C THR A 47 -0.92 -12.78 9.70
N GLU A 48 -2.23 -12.81 9.46
CA GLU A 48 -2.81 -13.56 8.33
C GLU A 48 -2.51 -12.89 6.98
N LYS A 49 -2.64 -11.56 6.96
CA LYS A 49 -2.40 -10.71 5.79
C LYS A 49 -1.88 -9.35 6.24
N VAL A 50 -0.93 -8.79 5.49
CA VAL A 50 -0.43 -7.42 5.70
C VAL A 50 -0.67 -6.54 4.48
N GLY A 51 -1.29 -5.38 4.70
CA GLY A 51 -1.41 -4.32 3.70
C GLY A 51 -0.19 -3.42 3.75
N LEU A 52 0.50 -3.24 2.61
CA LEU A 52 1.70 -2.41 2.50
C LEU A 52 1.43 -1.18 1.63
N ASP A 53 1.52 0.04 2.18
CA ASP A 53 1.50 1.29 1.41
C ASP A 53 2.90 1.58 0.84
N VAL A 54 3.31 0.77 -0.14
CA VAL A 54 4.54 0.97 -0.91
C VAL A 54 4.46 0.21 -2.24
N PRO A 55 5.01 0.75 -3.34
CA PRO A 55 5.15 -0.01 -4.58
C PRO A 55 5.95 -1.29 -4.37
N LEU A 56 5.39 -2.44 -4.73
CA LEU A 56 6.06 -3.74 -4.59
C LEU A 56 7.01 -4.07 -5.74
N GLY A 57 6.99 -3.29 -6.82
CA GLY A 57 7.80 -3.49 -8.02
C GLY A 57 7.89 -2.24 -8.89
N TRP A 58 8.59 -2.36 -10.02
CA TRP A 58 8.77 -1.31 -11.02
C TRP A 58 8.10 -1.71 -12.34
N PRO A 59 7.72 -0.75 -13.20
CA PRO A 59 7.20 -1.06 -14.53
C PRO A 59 8.19 -1.92 -15.32
N ASP A 60 7.72 -3.00 -15.95
CA ASP A 60 8.56 -3.86 -16.78
C ASP A 60 9.34 -3.06 -17.85
N PRO A 61 8.73 -2.10 -18.58
CA PRO A 61 9.46 -1.30 -19.56
C PRO A 61 10.56 -0.44 -18.95
N PHE A 62 10.37 0.03 -17.71
CA PHE A 62 11.39 0.82 -17.00
C PHE A 62 12.61 0.00 -16.65
N VAL A 63 12.39 -1.20 -16.09
CA VAL A 63 13.46 -2.13 -15.73
C VAL A 63 14.29 -2.48 -16.97
N GLN A 64 13.62 -2.78 -18.09
CA GLN A 64 14.28 -3.04 -19.36
C GLN A 64 15.06 -1.82 -19.87
N LEU A 65 14.46 -0.63 -19.83
CA LEU A 65 15.11 0.62 -20.25
C LEU A 65 16.41 0.87 -19.47
N VAL A 66 16.37 0.75 -18.14
CA VAL A 66 17.55 0.96 -17.28
C VAL A 66 18.63 -0.08 -17.55
N SER A 67 18.24 -1.36 -17.67
CA SER A 67 19.16 -2.45 -17.97
C SER A 67 19.85 -2.24 -19.32
N ASP A 68 19.08 -1.98 -20.38
CA ASP A 68 19.62 -1.78 -21.73
C ASP A 68 20.49 -0.51 -21.82
N HIS A 69 20.10 0.55 -21.12
CA HIS A 69 20.90 1.76 -21.05
C HIS A 69 22.24 1.52 -20.35
N ALA A 70 22.24 0.79 -19.23
CA ALA A 70 23.46 0.45 -18.48
C ALA A 70 24.42 -0.41 -19.30
N HIS A 71 23.90 -1.36 -20.09
CA HIS A 71 24.69 -2.24 -20.95
C HIS A 71 25.03 -1.63 -22.32
N ARG A 72 24.59 -0.40 -22.60
CA ARG A 72 24.75 0.26 -23.91
C ARG A 72 24.11 -0.53 -25.08
N THR A 73 23.03 -1.26 -24.79
CA THR A 73 22.27 -2.07 -25.77
C THR A 73 20.93 -1.44 -26.14
N LEU A 74 20.56 -0.32 -25.50
CA LEU A 74 19.29 0.37 -25.74
C LEU A 74 19.13 0.77 -27.21
N ARG A 75 18.10 0.24 -27.85
CA ARG A 75 17.68 0.67 -29.17
C ARG A 75 17.03 2.05 -29.07
N ALA A 76 17.34 2.94 -30.00
CA ALA A 76 16.72 4.25 -30.06
C ALA A 76 15.18 4.11 -30.13
N PRO A 77 14.43 4.71 -29.18
CA PRO A 77 12.98 4.65 -29.23
C PRO A 77 12.46 5.47 -30.41
N GLN A 78 11.31 5.09 -30.95
CA GLN A 78 10.67 5.84 -32.04
C GLN A 78 10.27 7.28 -31.61
N THR A 79 10.05 7.49 -30.31
CA THR A 79 9.69 8.79 -29.73
C THR A 79 10.16 8.88 -28.29
N THR A 80 10.40 10.10 -27.80
CA THR A 80 10.64 10.43 -26.39
C THR A 80 9.48 11.24 -25.79
N GLY A 81 8.32 11.21 -26.47
CA GLY A 81 7.13 11.99 -26.12
C GLY A 81 6.48 11.58 -24.79
N PRO A 82 5.47 12.34 -24.34
CA PRO A 82 4.80 12.12 -23.05
C PRO A 82 4.21 10.72 -22.87
N ASP A 83 3.60 10.14 -23.91
CA ASP A 83 2.98 8.80 -23.79
C ASP A 83 4.03 7.70 -23.62
N TRP A 84 5.14 7.78 -24.36
CA TRP A 84 6.26 6.88 -24.17
C TRP A 84 6.88 7.03 -22.78
N ARG A 85 7.04 8.26 -22.27
CA ARG A 85 7.53 8.46 -20.90
C ARG A 85 6.57 7.89 -19.85
N ARG A 86 5.25 7.97 -20.08
CA ARG A 86 4.26 7.40 -19.18
C ARG A 86 4.35 5.88 -19.10
N THR A 87 4.61 5.19 -20.22
CA THR A 87 4.80 3.72 -20.20
C THR A 87 6.06 3.29 -19.45
N MET A 88 7.07 4.16 -19.35
CA MET A 88 8.25 3.95 -18.52
C MET A 88 8.02 4.33 -17.05
N ALA A 89 7.13 5.29 -16.77
CA ALA A 89 6.93 5.80 -15.42
C ALA A 89 5.90 5.00 -14.61
N MET A 90 4.79 4.58 -15.24
CA MET A 90 3.63 4.04 -14.54
C MET A 90 3.51 2.53 -14.71
N ARG A 91 3.17 1.82 -13.62
CA ARG A 91 2.81 0.40 -13.65
C ARG A 91 1.40 0.21 -14.19
N ALA A 92 1.05 -1.02 -14.57
CA ALA A 92 -0.31 -1.35 -14.98
C ALA A 92 -1.32 -1.07 -13.85
N THR A 93 -0.94 -1.35 -12.60
CA THR A 93 -1.82 -1.09 -11.44
C THR A 93 -2.07 0.40 -11.21
N ASP A 94 -1.06 1.27 -11.42
CA ASP A 94 -1.22 2.71 -11.23
C ASP A 94 -2.22 3.30 -12.23
N LEU A 95 -2.21 2.80 -13.47
CA LEU A 95 -3.17 3.16 -14.50
C LEU A 95 -4.59 2.67 -14.17
N ALA A 96 -4.71 1.45 -13.63
CA ALA A 96 -5.99 0.89 -13.20
C ALA A 96 -6.59 1.67 -12.01
N VAL A 97 -5.78 2.07 -11.03
CA VAL A 97 -6.21 2.94 -9.92
C VAL A 97 -6.73 4.27 -10.47
N ARG A 98 -6.01 4.88 -11.43
CA ARG A 98 -6.45 6.12 -12.06
C ARG A 98 -7.75 5.99 -12.81
N GLU A 99 -7.92 4.92 -13.59
CA GLU A 99 -9.15 4.65 -14.32
C GLU A 99 -10.34 4.50 -13.35
N ARG A 100 -10.12 3.77 -12.24
CA ARG A 100 -11.17 3.48 -11.26
C ARG A 100 -11.54 4.68 -10.37
N THR A 101 -10.55 5.46 -9.94
CA THR A 101 -10.73 6.46 -8.87
C THR A 101 -10.51 7.90 -9.32
N GLY A 102 -9.99 8.12 -10.52
CA GLY A 102 -9.51 9.42 -10.99
C GLY A 102 -8.24 9.93 -10.28
N LYS A 103 -7.80 9.29 -9.19
CA LYS A 103 -6.55 9.65 -8.49
C LYS A 103 -5.35 9.22 -9.32
N VAL A 104 -4.27 9.98 -9.29
CA VAL A 104 -3.04 9.64 -9.99
C VAL A 104 -2.01 9.19 -8.95
N PRO A 105 -1.69 7.88 -8.84
CA PRO A 105 -0.60 7.42 -7.99
C PRO A 105 0.73 8.05 -8.40
N LEU A 106 1.64 8.19 -7.43
CA LEU A 106 3.02 8.60 -7.70
C LEU A 106 3.75 7.51 -8.49
N SER A 107 4.64 7.91 -9.39
CA SER A 107 5.46 6.99 -10.17
C SER A 107 6.62 6.46 -9.33
N VAL A 108 6.69 5.15 -9.10
CA VAL A 108 7.84 4.49 -8.44
C VAL A 108 9.15 4.66 -9.23
N SER A 109 9.06 4.92 -10.53
CA SER A 109 10.23 5.10 -11.40
C SER A 109 10.81 6.52 -11.33
N THR A 110 9.98 7.53 -11.04
CA THR A 110 10.36 8.95 -11.25
C THR A 110 10.01 9.90 -10.11
N ASP A 111 9.27 9.46 -9.08
CA ASP A 111 8.92 10.25 -7.90
C ASP A 111 9.63 9.75 -6.64
N ARG A 112 9.47 10.49 -5.54
CA ARG A 112 10.12 10.16 -4.25
C ARG A 112 9.66 8.85 -3.62
N ILE A 113 8.56 8.26 -4.08
CA ILE A 113 8.10 6.95 -3.63
C ILE A 113 9.05 5.81 -4.04
N ALA A 114 10.02 6.08 -4.94
CA ALA A 114 11.11 5.16 -5.24
C ALA A 114 11.96 4.80 -4.00
N TYR A 115 12.18 5.74 -3.07
CA TYR A 115 13.03 5.50 -1.89
C TYR A 115 12.45 4.44 -0.93
N PRO A 116 11.18 4.51 -0.49
CA PRO A 116 10.58 3.41 0.28
C PRO A 116 10.48 2.11 -0.53
N ALA A 117 10.26 2.16 -1.85
CA ALA A 117 10.27 0.95 -2.69
C ALA A 117 11.64 0.25 -2.73
N LEU A 118 12.75 1.01 -2.72
CA LEU A 118 14.10 0.44 -2.59
C LEU A 118 14.30 -0.25 -1.24
N ARG A 119 13.80 0.35 -0.15
CA ARG A 119 13.81 -0.27 1.19
C ARG A 119 12.99 -1.56 1.19
N TRP A 120 11.76 -1.51 0.66
CA TRP A 120 10.91 -2.68 0.51
C TRP A 120 11.60 -3.80 -0.27
N ALA A 121 12.29 -3.51 -1.38
CA ALA A 121 12.99 -4.53 -2.15
C ALA A 121 14.04 -5.32 -1.32
N GLY A 122 14.66 -4.67 -0.34
CA GLY A 122 15.56 -5.32 0.62
C GLY A 122 14.80 -6.22 1.62
N ILE A 123 13.68 -5.74 2.16
CA ILE A 123 12.81 -6.49 3.08
C ILE A 123 12.19 -7.72 2.38
N ASP A 124 11.66 -7.54 1.16
CA ASP A 124 11.17 -8.61 0.27
C ASP A 124 12.22 -9.71 0.07
N ALA A 125 13.48 -9.32 -0.20
CA ALA A 125 14.56 -10.29 -0.38
C ALA A 125 14.85 -11.10 0.89
N ARG A 126 14.78 -10.48 2.08
CA ARG A 126 14.93 -11.18 3.38
C ARG A 126 13.79 -12.18 3.58
N LEU A 127 12.54 -11.74 3.44
CA LEU A 127 11.35 -12.58 3.60
C LEU A 127 11.36 -13.80 2.66
N ARG A 128 11.73 -13.61 1.40
CA ARG A 128 11.86 -14.72 0.44
C ARG A 128 13.00 -15.69 0.79
N ALA A 129 14.11 -15.20 1.32
CA ALA A 129 15.21 -16.06 1.78
C ALA A 129 14.76 -16.96 2.95
N ASP A 130 13.84 -16.47 3.78
CA ASP A 130 13.24 -17.21 4.90
C ASP A 130 12.01 -18.05 4.48
N GLY A 131 11.69 -18.10 3.18
CA GLY A 131 10.60 -18.91 2.64
C GLY A 131 9.20 -18.34 2.85
N VAL A 132 9.08 -17.05 3.21
CA VAL A 132 7.80 -16.37 3.35
C VAL A 132 7.24 -16.02 1.97
N ASP A 133 5.98 -16.37 1.71
CA ASP A 133 5.30 -16.02 0.47
C ASP A 133 4.89 -14.54 0.47
N VAL A 134 5.65 -13.73 -0.25
CA VAL A 134 5.40 -12.29 -0.46
C VAL A 134 5.02 -11.99 -1.92
N SER A 135 4.21 -12.86 -2.52
CA SER A 135 3.72 -12.70 -3.89
C SER A 135 3.05 -11.34 -4.10
N ARG A 136 3.58 -10.57 -5.07
CA ARG A 136 3.23 -9.15 -5.31
C ARG A 136 1.82 -8.94 -5.86
N ASP A 137 1.19 -10.02 -6.33
CA ASP A 137 -0.20 -10.01 -6.79
C ASP A 137 -1.21 -10.01 -5.64
N GLY A 138 -0.75 -10.20 -4.39
CA GLY A 138 -1.59 -10.25 -3.20
C GLY A 138 -2.08 -11.66 -2.83
N SER A 139 -1.60 -12.71 -3.50
CA SER A 139 -1.98 -14.10 -3.19
C SER A 139 -1.32 -14.63 -1.91
N GLY A 140 -0.12 -14.15 -1.58
CA GLY A 140 0.65 -14.53 -0.39
C GLY A 140 0.28 -13.77 0.89
N ARG A 141 1.25 -13.58 1.79
CA ARG A 141 1.09 -12.90 3.08
C ARG A 141 0.85 -11.40 3.00
N ILE A 142 1.20 -10.78 1.88
CA ILE A 142 1.11 -9.32 1.70
C ILE A 142 0.09 -8.95 0.62
N CYS A 143 -0.34 -7.70 0.62
CA CYS A 143 -0.99 -7.05 -0.52
C CYS A 143 -0.55 -5.58 -0.58
N GLU A 144 -0.26 -5.07 -1.77
CA GLU A 144 -0.04 -3.63 -1.97
C GLU A 144 -1.36 -2.90 -1.77
N VAL A 145 -1.34 -1.80 -1.02
CA VAL A 145 -2.53 -0.99 -0.72
C VAL A 145 -2.23 0.48 -0.97
N TYR A 146 -3.29 1.29 -1.08
CA TYR A 146 -3.16 2.74 -1.19
C TYR A 146 -4.25 3.41 -0.34
N PRO A 147 -3.94 3.79 0.92
CA PRO A 147 -4.90 4.38 1.88
C PRO A 147 -5.72 5.52 1.30
N GLY A 148 -5.08 6.46 0.61
CA GLY A 148 -5.79 7.57 -0.02
C GLY A 148 -6.77 7.14 -1.13
N ALA A 149 -6.53 6.04 -1.83
CA ALA A 149 -7.49 5.51 -2.80
C ALA A 149 -8.57 4.64 -2.13
N ALA A 150 -8.22 3.91 -1.07
CA ALA A 150 -9.16 3.17 -0.24
C ALA A 150 -10.23 4.07 0.40
N LEU A 151 -9.79 5.15 1.05
CA LEU A 151 -10.68 6.15 1.64
C LEU A 151 -11.64 6.72 0.58
N HIS A 152 -11.14 6.97 -0.64
CA HIS A 152 -11.99 7.42 -1.74
C HIS A 152 -13.05 6.38 -2.13
N CYS A 153 -12.68 5.10 -2.23
CA CYS A 153 -13.63 4.02 -2.50
C CYS A 153 -14.69 3.86 -1.41
N TRP A 154 -14.36 4.14 -0.15
CA TRP A 154 -15.32 4.16 0.96
C TRP A 154 -16.11 5.48 1.08
N SER A 155 -16.01 6.38 0.10
CA SER A 155 -16.67 7.70 0.13
C SER A 155 -16.26 8.56 1.34
N LEU A 156 -15.03 8.37 1.84
CA LEU A 156 -14.45 9.15 2.92
C LEU A 156 -13.54 10.27 2.37
N PRO A 157 -13.29 11.34 3.15
CA PRO A 157 -12.28 12.34 2.80
C PRO A 157 -10.93 11.69 2.50
N SER A 158 -10.46 11.83 1.26
CA SER A 158 -9.30 11.08 0.74
C SER A 158 -8.11 11.96 0.37
N SER A 159 -8.15 13.22 0.81
CA SER A 159 -7.13 14.24 0.58
C SER A 159 -7.21 15.28 1.70
N GLY A 160 -6.09 15.93 1.99
CA GLY A 160 -6.04 17.05 2.95
C GLY A 160 -5.83 16.66 4.40
N TYR A 161 -5.82 15.36 4.76
CA TYR A 161 -5.56 14.89 6.12
C TYR A 161 -4.06 14.70 6.45
N LYS A 162 -3.19 14.69 5.44
CA LYS A 162 -1.74 14.51 5.61
C LYS A 162 -1.04 15.80 6.04
N GLY A 163 -0.06 15.68 6.94
CA GLY A 163 0.75 16.80 7.44
C GLY A 163 0.38 17.26 8.85
N ARG A 164 1.28 18.03 9.47
CA ARG A 164 1.25 18.35 10.90
C ARG A 164 -0.03 19.08 11.33
N ASP A 165 -0.49 20.06 10.55
CA ASP A 165 -1.60 20.94 10.92
C ASP A 165 -2.99 20.41 10.48
N ARG A 166 -3.14 19.09 10.36
CA ARG A 166 -4.35 18.42 9.83
C ARG A 166 -5.03 17.48 10.83
N SER A 167 -4.79 17.71 12.12
CA SER A 167 -5.34 16.88 13.19
C SER A 167 -6.88 16.87 13.17
N ALA A 168 -7.53 18.01 12.92
CA ALA A 168 -8.99 18.10 12.83
C ALA A 168 -9.57 17.21 11.71
N GLU A 169 -8.95 17.21 10.53
CA GLU A 169 -9.34 16.34 9.43
C GLU A 169 -9.14 14.85 9.77
N ARG A 170 -8.07 14.51 10.51
CA ARG A 170 -7.84 13.13 10.98
C ARG A 170 -8.82 12.69 12.07
N VAL A 171 -9.21 13.58 12.99
CA VAL A 171 -10.30 13.32 13.96
C VAL A 171 -11.59 12.94 13.23
N SER A 172 -12.01 13.74 12.25
CA SER A 172 -13.20 13.43 11.46
C SER A 172 -13.09 12.12 10.68
N LEU A 173 -11.88 11.74 10.24
CA LEU A 173 -11.64 10.46 9.57
C LEU A 173 -11.73 9.27 10.53
N VAL A 174 -11.15 9.36 11.72
CA VAL A 174 -11.25 8.33 12.77
C VAL A 174 -12.72 8.09 13.13
N GLU A 175 -13.51 9.14 13.32
CA GLU A 175 -14.95 9.05 13.55
C GLU A 175 -15.71 8.42 12.38
N ALA A 176 -15.33 8.76 11.14
CA ALA A 176 -15.98 8.21 9.95
C ALA A 176 -15.64 6.73 9.74
N LEU A 177 -14.38 6.33 9.94
CA LEU A 177 -13.94 4.93 9.94
C LEU A 177 -14.70 4.12 10.99
N SER A 178 -14.84 4.66 12.21
CA SER A 178 -15.60 4.01 13.28
C SER A 178 -17.05 3.75 12.88
N ARG A 179 -17.67 4.63 12.09
CA ARG A 179 -19.05 4.46 11.61
C ARG A 179 -19.17 3.42 10.50
N ILE A 180 -18.26 3.39 9.53
CA ILE A 180 -18.36 2.48 8.38
C ILE A 180 -17.92 1.03 8.70
N PHE A 181 -17.24 0.83 9.83
CA PHE A 181 -16.80 -0.48 10.31
C PHE A 181 -17.54 -0.92 11.60
N ASP A 182 -18.76 -0.42 11.81
CA ASP A 182 -19.66 -0.83 12.91
C ASP A 182 -19.05 -0.72 14.33
N GLY A 183 -18.24 0.31 14.56
CA GLY A 183 -17.60 0.59 15.85
C GLY A 183 -16.26 -0.12 15.99
N ILE A 184 -15.19 0.50 15.48
CA ILE A 184 -13.81 0.08 15.76
C ILE A 184 -13.51 0.36 17.23
N ASP A 185 -13.06 -0.66 17.96
CA ASP A 185 -12.39 -0.45 19.25
C ASP A 185 -10.93 -0.06 18.98
N TRP A 186 -10.63 1.22 19.13
CA TRP A 186 -9.30 1.75 18.88
C TRP A 186 -8.31 1.46 20.00
N ASN A 187 -8.76 0.98 21.16
CA ASN A 187 -7.89 0.64 22.29
C ASN A 187 -6.91 1.77 22.67
N GLY A 188 -7.34 3.03 22.57
CA GLY A 188 -6.51 4.21 22.86
C GLY A 188 -5.63 4.71 21.70
N SER A 189 -5.69 4.06 20.55
CA SER A 189 -4.92 4.41 19.35
C SER A 189 -5.43 5.65 18.61
N GLU A 190 -6.61 6.18 18.96
CA GLU A 190 -7.20 7.35 18.30
C GLU A 190 -6.25 8.55 18.35
N ALA A 191 -5.64 8.81 19.51
CA ALA A 191 -4.76 9.97 19.70
C ALA A 191 -3.60 9.93 18.70
N LEU A 192 -2.95 8.78 18.55
CA LEU A 192 -1.82 8.60 17.63
C LEU A 192 -2.27 8.76 16.16
N CYS A 193 -3.41 8.21 15.78
CA CYS A 193 -4.00 8.43 14.45
C CYS A 193 -4.34 9.90 14.18
N THR A 194 -4.73 10.66 15.20
CA THR A 194 -5.04 12.09 15.04
C THR A 194 -3.80 12.97 15.03
N ASP A 195 -2.70 12.51 15.61
CA ASP A 195 -1.44 13.27 15.68
C ASP A 195 -0.53 12.99 14.47
N ASP A 196 -0.53 11.76 13.93
CA ASP A 196 0.37 11.32 12.87
C ASP A 196 -0.38 10.67 11.69
N ASP A 197 -0.19 11.20 10.48
CA ASP A 197 -0.85 10.67 9.28
C ASP A 197 -0.32 9.30 8.83
N ASN A 198 0.94 8.96 9.15
CA ASN A 198 1.49 7.65 8.84
C ASN A 198 0.81 6.57 9.72
N ALA A 199 0.54 6.89 10.99
CA ALA A 199 -0.22 6.01 11.90
C ALA A 199 -1.64 5.72 11.38
N LEU A 200 -2.36 6.75 10.94
CA LEU A 200 -3.69 6.58 10.36
C LEU A 200 -3.64 5.73 9.07
N ASP A 201 -2.65 5.96 8.21
CA ASP A 201 -2.47 5.19 6.98
C ASP A 201 -2.12 3.72 7.23
N ALA A 202 -1.38 3.40 8.30
CA ALA A 202 -1.14 2.03 8.73
C ALA A 202 -2.44 1.33 9.16
N VAL A 203 -3.33 2.01 9.90
CA VAL A 203 -4.65 1.45 10.26
C VAL A 203 -5.50 1.21 9.02
N VAL A 204 -5.59 2.19 8.10
CA VAL A 204 -6.32 2.03 6.84
C VAL A 204 -5.76 0.87 6.01
N SER A 205 -4.44 0.70 6.00
CA SER A 205 -3.77 -0.42 5.33
C SER A 205 -4.14 -1.77 5.94
N ALA A 206 -4.25 -1.87 7.27
CA ALA A 206 -4.68 -3.09 7.95
C ALA A 206 -6.13 -3.45 7.63
N LEU A 207 -7.02 -2.44 7.60
CA LEU A 207 -8.41 -2.61 7.20
C LEU A 207 -8.54 -3.12 5.75
N LEU A 208 -7.66 -2.64 4.86
CA LEU A 208 -7.58 -3.15 3.49
C LEU A 208 -7.06 -4.58 3.43
N ALA A 209 -6.03 -4.92 4.20
CA ALA A 209 -5.51 -6.29 4.28
C ALA A 209 -6.62 -7.28 4.69
N ARG A 210 -7.43 -6.90 5.68
CA ARG A 210 -8.64 -7.64 6.08
C ARG A 210 -9.64 -7.75 4.93
N ALA A 211 -9.93 -6.66 4.21
CA ALA A 211 -10.85 -6.70 3.07
C ALA A 211 -10.35 -7.66 1.97
N VAL A 212 -9.05 -7.63 1.66
CA VAL A 212 -8.42 -8.56 0.70
C VAL A 212 -8.58 -10.02 1.17
N ALA A 213 -8.25 -10.31 2.43
CA ALA A 213 -8.38 -11.66 2.99
C ALA A 213 -9.83 -12.19 2.97
N ARG A 214 -10.82 -11.30 3.07
CA ARG A 214 -12.26 -11.63 3.04
C ARG A 214 -12.86 -11.65 1.64
N GLY A 215 -12.08 -11.36 0.59
CA GLY A 215 -12.59 -11.26 -0.79
C GLY A 215 -13.45 -10.03 -1.06
N GLU A 216 -13.28 -8.98 -0.25
CA GLU A 216 -14.02 -7.71 -0.30
C GLU A 216 -13.20 -6.60 -1.00
N ALA A 217 -12.16 -6.98 -1.73
CA ALA A 217 -11.29 -6.10 -2.52
C ALA A 217 -11.10 -6.66 -3.93
N THR A 218 -10.83 -5.77 -4.88
CA THR A 218 -10.76 -6.12 -6.30
C THR A 218 -9.40 -6.76 -6.67
N PRO A 219 -9.37 -8.03 -7.13
CA PRO A 219 -8.14 -8.70 -7.55
C PRO A 219 -7.60 -8.15 -8.88
N PRO A 220 -6.35 -8.45 -9.23
CA PRO A 220 -5.83 -8.14 -10.57
C PRO A 220 -6.65 -8.83 -11.67
N PRO A 221 -6.89 -8.16 -12.81
CA PRO A 221 -7.47 -8.81 -13.98
C PRO A 221 -6.59 -9.98 -14.47
N VAL A 222 -7.22 -11.10 -14.83
CA VAL A 222 -6.51 -12.32 -15.30
C VAL A 222 -5.53 -12.04 -16.44
N GLN A 223 -5.86 -11.08 -17.33
CA GLN A 223 -5.04 -10.72 -18.48
C GLN A 223 -3.73 -10.01 -18.09
N LEU A 224 -3.65 -9.49 -16.86
CA LEU A 224 -2.48 -8.77 -16.35
C LEU A 224 -1.65 -9.62 -15.38
N GLN A 225 -2.04 -10.86 -15.08
CA GLN A 225 -1.43 -11.69 -14.03
C GLN A 225 0.09 -11.80 -14.16
N ASP A 226 0.59 -12.07 -15.37
CA ASP A 226 2.03 -12.17 -15.64
C ASP A 226 2.76 -10.87 -15.30
N ARG A 227 2.24 -9.72 -15.74
CA ARG A 227 2.81 -8.41 -15.42
C ARG A 227 2.71 -8.09 -13.93
N VAL A 228 1.56 -8.36 -13.31
CA VAL A 228 1.33 -8.12 -11.88
C VAL A 228 2.27 -8.93 -10.99
N SER A 229 2.63 -10.15 -11.40
CA SER A 229 3.62 -10.95 -10.67
C SER A 229 4.99 -10.27 -10.54
N ARG A 230 5.32 -9.35 -11.46
CA ARG A 230 6.55 -8.56 -11.46
C ARG A 230 6.38 -7.16 -10.89
N GLU A 231 5.33 -6.44 -11.32
CA GLU A 231 5.10 -5.02 -10.98
C GLU A 231 4.39 -4.81 -9.63
N GLY A 232 3.58 -5.78 -9.21
CA GLY A 232 2.63 -5.67 -8.10
C GLY A 232 1.23 -5.18 -8.50
N TRP A 233 0.28 -5.27 -7.57
CA TRP A 233 -1.10 -4.80 -7.74
C TRP A 233 -1.62 -4.11 -6.49
N ILE A 234 -2.00 -2.83 -6.62
CA ILE A 234 -2.70 -2.05 -5.60
C ILE A 234 -4.12 -2.59 -5.47
N TRP A 235 -4.40 -3.22 -4.33
CA TRP A 235 -5.72 -3.67 -3.96
C TRP A 235 -6.56 -2.49 -3.47
N LEU A 236 -7.80 -2.42 -3.95
CA LEU A 236 -8.78 -1.42 -3.56
C LEU A 236 -10.08 -2.12 -3.12
N PRO A 237 -10.80 -1.59 -2.11
CA PRO A 237 -12.09 -2.14 -1.68
C PRO A 237 -13.03 -2.32 -2.86
N SER A 238 -13.79 -3.41 -2.90
CA SER A 238 -14.89 -3.55 -3.87
C SER A 238 -16.00 -2.54 -3.54
N GLU A 239 -16.83 -2.19 -4.53
CA GLU A 239 -17.89 -1.17 -4.39
C GLU A 239 -19.00 -1.55 -3.37
N SER A 240 -18.94 -2.75 -2.79
CA SER A 240 -19.97 -3.35 -1.94
C SER A 240 -19.74 -3.11 -0.44
N ARG A 241 -19.66 -1.85 0.00
CA ARG A 241 -19.91 -1.46 1.40
C ARG A 241 -20.59 -0.09 1.46
N LEU A 242 -21.80 -0.03 0.94
CA LEU A 242 -22.82 0.95 1.30
C LEU A 242 -24.15 0.21 1.43
#